data_AF-A0AA40AKJ7-F1
#
_entry.id   AF-A0AA40AKJ7-F1
#
_cell.length_a   1.000
_cell.length_b   1.000
_cell.length_c   1.000
_cell.angle_alpha   90.00
_cell.angle_beta   90.00
_cell.angle_gamma   90.00
#
_symmetry.space_group_name_H-M   'P 1'
#
loop_
_entity.id
_entity.type
_entity.pdbx_description
1 polymer ?
#
loop_
_entity_poly.entity_id
_entity_poly.type
_entity_poly.pdbx_seq_one_letter_code
_entity_poly.pdbx_strand_id
1 'polypeptide(L)'
;MDHLLPLLPAAGAPGGAGQHLLNRLPYTVAAIKEALCMFPPALVMRGGLPGVSLVDAHGNCHSTAGTNIWHGPCNCLGQTLALLDVKITLVLAAREFDVRHAYDEWDALHPAAGVEHVNGERAYQTMAGGGHPVDGYPCRVSVRA
;
A
#
# COMPACT_ATOMS: atom_id res chain seq x y z
N MET A 1 -10.98 15.46 29.02
CA MET A 1 -11.61 14.31 28.36
C MET A 1 -12.90 14.79 27.71
N ASP A 2 -12.80 15.54 26.61
CA ASP A 2 -13.95 16.07 25.86
C ASP A 2 -13.55 16.37 24.40
N HIS A 3 -13.08 15.35 23.68
CA HIS A 3 -12.93 15.40 22.22
C HIS A 3 -13.76 14.29 21.59
N LEU A 4 -15.08 14.48 21.62
CA LEU A 4 -15.99 13.82 20.71
C LEU A 4 -15.81 14.43 19.32
N LEU A 5 -15.35 13.60 18.40
CA LEU A 5 -15.38 13.79 16.95
C LEU A 5 -16.71 14.46 16.54
N PRO A 6 -16.71 15.69 16.00
CA PRO A 6 -17.91 16.23 15.38
C PRO A 6 -18.24 15.36 14.18
N LEU A 7 -19.41 14.76 14.28
CA LEU A 7 -20.10 13.99 13.26
C LEU A 7 -19.91 14.59 11.86
N LEU A 8 -19.46 13.72 10.95
CA LEU A 8 -19.64 13.78 9.51
C LEU A 8 -20.88 14.63 9.13
N PRO A 9 -20.76 15.70 8.33
CA PRO A 9 -21.93 16.19 7.63
C PRO A 9 -22.39 15.08 6.69
N ALA A 10 -23.64 14.65 6.87
CA ALA A 10 -24.29 13.61 6.10
C ALA A 10 -24.03 13.80 4.60
N ALA A 11 -23.29 12.87 4.02
CA ALA A 11 -23.17 12.71 2.58
C ALA A 11 -24.52 12.26 2.02
N GLY A 12 -25.45 13.22 1.87
CA GLY A 12 -26.70 13.04 1.17
C GLY A 12 -26.43 12.98 -0.33
N ALA A 13 -26.23 11.79 -0.86
CA ALA A 13 -26.51 11.48 -2.26
C ALA A 13 -27.35 10.18 -2.30
N PRO A 14 -28.63 10.25 -2.70
CA PRO A 14 -29.47 9.07 -2.78
C PRO A 14 -29.14 8.29 -4.06
N GLY A 15 -29.12 6.95 -3.94
CA GLY A 15 -29.07 6.04 -5.08
C GLY A 15 -27.68 5.46 -5.37
N GLY A 16 -27.62 4.18 -5.75
CA GLY A 16 -26.41 3.39 -6.03
C GLY A 16 -25.48 3.88 -7.16
N ALA A 17 -25.48 5.17 -7.49
CA ALA A 17 -24.56 5.82 -8.43
C ALA A 17 -23.10 5.87 -7.92
N GLY A 18 -22.88 5.86 -6.60
CA GLY A 18 -21.54 6.01 -6.01
C GLY A 18 -20.58 4.85 -6.30
N GLN A 19 -21.09 3.60 -6.32
CA GLN A 19 -20.26 2.41 -6.55
C GLN A 19 -19.75 2.35 -8.00
N HIS A 20 -20.54 2.84 -8.96
CA HIS A 20 -20.14 2.95 -10.36
C HIS A 20 -19.03 3.98 -10.58
N LEU A 21 -18.93 5.03 -9.74
CA LEU A 21 -17.85 6.01 -9.81
C LEU A 21 -16.48 5.42 -9.37
N LEU A 22 -16.45 4.59 -8.34
CA LEU A 22 -15.21 3.94 -7.85
C LEU A 22 -14.56 3.01 -8.90
N ASN A 23 -15.36 2.51 -9.83
CA ASN A 23 -14.90 1.69 -10.95
C ASN A 23 -14.31 2.52 -12.09
N ARG A 24 -14.50 3.84 -12.10
CA ARG A 24 -14.02 4.78 -13.14
C ARG A 24 -12.80 5.62 -12.70
N LEU A 25 -11.98 5.09 -11.80
CA LEU A 25 -10.76 5.75 -11.30
C LEU A 25 -9.48 5.03 -11.80
N PRO A 26 -9.17 5.09 -13.11
CA PRO A 26 -8.07 4.32 -13.69
C PRO A 26 -6.71 4.74 -13.10
N TYR A 27 -6.49 6.05 -12.88
CA TYR A 27 -5.26 6.55 -12.29
C TYR A 27 -5.08 6.14 -10.83
N THR A 28 -6.16 6.13 -10.04
CA THR A 28 -6.13 5.64 -8.65
C THR A 28 -5.77 4.16 -8.61
N VAL A 29 -6.36 3.35 -9.49
CA VAL A 29 -6.00 1.92 -9.61
C VAL A 29 -4.55 1.76 -10.02
N ALA A 30 -4.07 2.53 -11.01
CA ALA A 30 -2.69 2.47 -11.46
C ALA A 30 -1.72 2.82 -10.32
N ALA A 31 -1.95 3.92 -9.60
CA ALA A 31 -1.13 4.33 -8.47
C ALA A 31 -1.13 3.28 -7.33
N ILE A 32 -2.29 2.71 -7.00
CA ILE A 32 -2.37 1.64 -5.99
C ILE A 32 -1.62 0.40 -6.46
N LYS A 33 -1.80 -0.03 -7.72
CA LYS A 33 -1.11 -1.22 -8.26
C LYS A 33 0.40 -1.02 -8.33
N GLU A 34 0.86 0.17 -8.69
CA GLU A 34 2.29 0.49 -8.72
C GLU A 34 2.87 0.48 -7.30
N ALA A 35 2.18 1.10 -6.34
CA ALA A 35 2.57 1.05 -4.94
C ALA A 35 2.62 -0.40 -4.42
N LEU A 36 1.62 -1.23 -4.74
CA LEU A 36 1.60 -2.64 -4.34
C LEU A 36 2.60 -3.51 -5.12
N CYS A 37 3.06 -3.09 -6.30
CA CYS A 37 4.13 -3.75 -7.04
C CYS A 37 5.47 -3.54 -6.34
N MET A 38 5.70 -2.34 -5.82
CA MET A 38 6.89 -2.02 -5.03
C MET A 38 6.77 -2.55 -3.59
N PHE A 39 5.55 -2.60 -3.02
CA PHE A 39 5.24 -3.09 -1.67
C PHE A 39 4.17 -4.19 -1.70
N PRO A 40 4.53 -5.40 -2.13
CA PRO A 40 3.58 -6.50 -2.09
C PRO A 40 3.19 -6.78 -0.63
N PRO A 41 1.88 -6.82 -0.29
CA PRO A 41 1.44 -7.24 1.02
C PRO A 41 1.90 -8.69 1.23
N ALA A 42 2.26 -9.01 2.48
CA ALA A 42 2.89 -10.25 2.91
C ALA A 42 2.59 -11.45 2.00
N LEU A 43 3.64 -11.95 1.37
CA LEU A 43 3.53 -13.05 0.43
C LEU A 43 3.55 -14.39 1.20
N VAL A 44 2.69 -15.32 0.81
CA VAL A 44 2.75 -16.72 1.29
C VAL A 44 3.86 -17.46 0.56
N MET A 45 5.00 -17.64 1.23
CA MET A 45 6.07 -18.53 0.74
C MET A 45 5.70 -19.98 1.00
N ARG A 46 5.76 -20.82 -0.03
CA ARG A 46 5.80 -22.27 0.12
C ARG A 46 7.17 -22.76 -0.30
N GLY A 47 7.90 -23.38 0.61
CA GLY A 47 9.14 -24.07 0.27
C GLY A 47 8.83 -25.28 -0.59
N GLY A 48 9.51 -25.41 -1.73
CA GLY A 48 9.42 -26.60 -2.56
C GLY A 48 10.09 -27.82 -1.91
N LEU A 49 9.63 -29.00 -2.30
CA LEU A 49 10.11 -30.27 -1.75
C LEU A 49 11.12 -30.94 -2.70
N PRO A 50 12.18 -31.58 -2.19
CA PRO A 50 13.02 -32.45 -3.00
C PRO A 50 12.21 -33.52 -3.72
N GLY A 51 12.50 -33.75 -5.01
CA GLY A 51 11.81 -34.76 -5.83
C GLY A 51 10.46 -34.34 -6.41
N VAL A 52 9.97 -33.14 -6.10
CA VAL A 52 8.76 -32.56 -6.71
C VAL A 52 9.17 -31.56 -7.79
N SER A 53 8.60 -31.67 -8.99
CA SER A 53 8.83 -30.74 -10.11
C SER A 53 7.53 -30.08 -10.58
N LEU A 54 7.61 -28.81 -10.96
CA LEU A 54 6.53 -28.11 -11.66
C LEU A 54 6.68 -28.35 -13.16
N VAL A 55 5.55 -28.55 -13.84
CA VAL A 55 5.52 -28.66 -15.29
C VAL A 55 4.82 -27.43 -15.82
N ASP A 56 5.47 -26.68 -16.71
CA ASP A 56 4.87 -25.51 -17.34
C ASP A 56 3.91 -25.89 -18.49
N ALA A 57 3.25 -24.90 -19.09
CA ALA A 57 2.32 -25.12 -20.21
C ALA A 57 3.00 -25.65 -21.50
N HIS A 58 4.34 -25.56 -21.58
CA HIS A 58 5.14 -26.06 -22.70
C HIS A 58 5.72 -27.46 -22.43
N GLY A 59 5.45 -28.04 -21.26
CA GLY A 59 5.93 -29.37 -20.86
C GLY A 59 7.33 -29.37 -20.23
N ASN A 60 7.91 -28.21 -19.93
CA ASN A 60 9.20 -28.13 -19.26
C ASN A 60 9.07 -28.47 -17.78
N CYS A 61 9.98 -29.31 -17.26
CA CYS A 61 10.02 -29.72 -15.86
C CYS A 61 11.03 -28.88 -15.06
N HIS A 62 10.56 -28.23 -14.00
CA HIS A 62 11.37 -27.41 -13.10
C HIS A 62 11.38 -28.01 -11.70
N SER A 63 12.57 -28.36 -11.19
CA SER A 63 12.70 -28.86 -9.81
C SER A 63 12.25 -27.80 -8.81
N THR A 64 11.46 -28.21 -7.82
CA THR A 64 11.03 -27.29 -6.75
C THR A 64 11.99 -27.28 -5.56
N ALA A 65 12.97 -28.19 -5.53
CA ALA A 65 13.93 -28.29 -4.43
C ALA A 65 14.70 -26.98 -4.23
N GLY A 66 14.66 -26.42 -3.02
CA GLY A 66 15.36 -25.17 -2.70
C GLY A 66 14.76 -23.90 -3.31
N THR A 67 13.55 -23.99 -3.88
CA THR A 67 12.84 -22.84 -4.45
C THR A 67 11.62 -22.47 -3.61
N ASN A 68 11.29 -21.18 -3.58
CA ASN A 68 10.03 -20.68 -3.03
C ASN A 68 8.99 -20.60 -4.15
N ILE A 69 7.87 -21.28 -3.96
CA ILE A 69 6.75 -21.28 -4.91
C ILE A 69 5.78 -20.17 -4.50
N TRP A 70 5.70 -19.13 -5.32
CA TRP A 70 4.94 -17.91 -5.04
C TRP A 70 3.53 -17.89 -5.65
N HIS A 71 3.29 -18.65 -6.72
CA HIS A 71 1.98 -18.72 -7.38
C HIS A 71 1.18 -19.94 -6.89
N GLY A 72 -0.01 -19.72 -6.35
CA GLY A 72 -0.92 -20.79 -5.92
C GLY A 72 -2.33 -20.31 -5.57
N PRO A 73 -3.27 -21.22 -5.28
CA PRO A 73 -4.68 -20.93 -4.97
C PRO A 73 -4.90 -20.12 -3.69
N CYS A 74 -3.83 -19.78 -2.96
CA CYS A 74 -3.87 -18.87 -1.83
C CYS A 74 -3.72 -17.41 -2.28
N ASN A 75 -4.55 -16.98 -3.22
CA ASN A 75 -4.73 -15.55 -3.43
C ASN A 75 -5.45 -14.95 -2.20
N CYS A 76 -5.26 -13.66 -1.96
CA CYS A 76 -6.03 -12.98 -0.93
C CYS A 76 -7.50 -12.98 -1.38
N LEU A 77 -8.37 -13.77 -0.73
CA LEU A 77 -9.81 -13.76 -1.00
C LEU A 77 -10.40 -12.35 -0.80
N GLY A 78 -9.81 -11.59 0.12
CA GLY A 78 -10.14 -10.20 0.39
C GLY A 78 -9.54 -9.18 -0.59
N GLN A 79 -8.85 -9.60 -1.65
CA GLN A 79 -8.16 -8.67 -2.57
C GLN A 79 -9.12 -7.63 -3.18
N THR A 80 -10.32 -8.07 -3.59
CA THR A 80 -11.32 -7.16 -4.17
C THR A 80 -11.84 -6.18 -3.13
N LEU A 81 -12.12 -6.65 -1.91
CA LEU A 81 -12.61 -5.80 -0.81
C LEU A 81 -11.53 -4.80 -0.37
N ALA A 82 -10.30 -5.27 -0.17
CA ALA A 82 -9.16 -4.44 0.19
C ALA A 82 -8.89 -3.35 -0.85
N LEU A 83 -8.98 -3.67 -2.14
CA LEU A 83 -8.80 -2.66 -3.18
C LEU A 83 -9.93 -1.61 -3.18
N LEU A 84 -11.17 -2.00 -2.88
CA LEU A 84 -12.28 -1.06 -2.72
C LEU A 84 -12.07 -0.15 -1.51
N ASP A 85 -11.67 -0.72 -0.37
CA ASP A 85 -11.39 0.04 0.85
C ASP A 85 -10.24 1.04 0.62
N VAL A 86 -9.11 0.58 0.07
CA VAL A 86 -7.97 1.47 -0.22
C VAL A 86 -8.37 2.59 -1.18
N LYS A 87 -9.18 2.31 -2.20
CA LYS A 87 -9.70 3.35 -3.11
C LYS A 87 -10.56 4.37 -2.39
N ILE A 88 -11.53 3.91 -1.60
CA ILE A 88 -12.46 4.78 -0.89
C ILE A 88 -11.67 5.64 0.10
N THR A 89 -10.83 5.02 0.92
CA THR A 89 -9.98 5.72 1.89
C THR A 89 -9.07 6.72 1.22
N LEU A 90 -8.38 6.35 0.14
CA LEU A 90 -7.49 7.27 -0.58
C LEU A 90 -8.24 8.46 -1.18
N VAL A 91 -9.41 8.23 -1.77
CA VAL A 91 -10.23 9.30 -2.35
C VAL A 91 -10.77 10.24 -1.27
N LEU A 92 -11.28 9.71 -0.16
CA LEU A 92 -11.76 10.53 0.95
C LEU A 92 -10.61 11.30 1.59
N ALA A 93 -9.48 10.63 1.87
CA ALA A 93 -8.33 11.25 2.48
C ALA A 93 -7.73 12.37 1.62
N ALA A 94 -7.55 12.13 0.31
CA ALA A 94 -6.99 13.14 -0.60
C ALA A 94 -7.92 14.34 -0.83
N ARG A 95 -9.23 14.17 -0.62
CA ARG A 95 -10.22 15.25 -0.72
C ARG A 95 -10.33 16.06 0.56
N GLU A 96 -10.25 15.41 1.71
CA GLU A 96 -10.48 16.03 3.00
C GLU A 96 -9.20 16.57 3.66
N PHE A 97 -8.05 15.95 3.41
CA PHE A 97 -6.81 16.30 4.08
C PHE A 97 -5.73 16.80 3.12
N ASP A 98 -4.94 17.74 3.63
CA ASP A 98 -3.69 18.19 3.05
C ASP A 98 -2.55 17.65 3.92
N VAL A 99 -1.75 16.74 3.34
CA VAL A 99 -0.65 16.05 4.01
C VAL A 99 0.66 16.56 3.43
N ARG A 100 1.47 17.21 4.26
CA ARG A 100 2.83 17.67 3.90
C ARG A 100 3.86 16.93 4.72
N HIS A 101 4.91 16.42 4.09
CA HIS A 101 6.04 15.87 4.84
C HIS A 101 6.71 16.97 5.67
N ALA A 102 7.24 16.61 6.82
CA ALA A 102 7.88 17.51 7.78
C ALA A 102 9.29 17.01 8.15
N TYR A 103 10.00 16.46 7.16
CA TYR A 103 11.35 15.94 7.37
C TYR A 103 12.32 17.01 7.85
N ASP A 104 12.25 18.25 7.37
CA ASP A 104 13.10 19.35 7.86
C ASP A 104 12.98 19.57 9.37
N GLU A 105 11.75 19.49 9.89
CA GLU A 105 11.48 19.63 11.32
C GLU A 105 11.94 18.40 12.11
N TRP A 106 11.76 17.21 11.52
CA TRP A 106 12.21 15.96 12.11
C TRP A 106 13.74 15.91 12.23
N ASP A 107 14.44 16.29 11.17
CA ASP A 107 15.90 16.27 11.06
C ASP A 107 16.55 17.31 11.99
N ALA A 108 15.87 18.44 12.23
CA ALA A 108 16.29 19.42 13.23
C ALA A 108 16.23 18.87 14.67
N LEU A 109 15.25 17.99 14.96
CA LEU A 109 15.08 17.37 16.28
C LEU A 109 15.89 16.08 16.43
N HIS A 110 16.16 15.39 15.32
CA HIS A 110 16.87 14.12 15.26
C HIS A 110 18.00 14.20 14.22
N PRO A 111 19.14 14.82 14.57
CA PRO A 111 20.28 14.92 13.64
C PRO A 111 20.67 13.52 13.16
N ALA A 112 20.54 13.29 11.86
CA ALA A 112 20.68 11.96 11.28
C ALA A 112 22.14 11.44 11.38
N ALA A 113 22.29 10.17 11.78
CA ALA A 113 23.57 9.45 11.77
C ALA A 113 23.71 8.47 10.59
N GLY A 114 22.82 8.58 9.58
CA GLY A 114 22.64 7.59 8.52
C GLY A 114 22.47 8.19 7.12
N VAL A 115 22.02 7.36 6.17
CA VAL A 115 21.71 7.79 4.79
C VAL A 115 20.49 8.71 4.83
N GLU A 116 20.65 9.93 4.34
CA GLU A 116 19.58 10.94 4.39
C GLU A 116 18.69 10.90 3.14
N HIS A 117 19.29 10.68 1.97
CA HIS A 117 18.59 10.68 0.69
C HIS A 117 18.93 9.44 -0.13
N VAL A 118 17.94 8.86 -0.82
CA VAL A 118 18.12 7.78 -1.78
C VAL A 118 17.56 8.25 -3.13
N ASN A 119 18.37 8.23 -4.18
CA ASN A 119 18.01 8.75 -5.51
C ASN A 119 17.54 10.22 -5.50
N GLY A 120 18.03 11.02 -4.54
CA GLY A 120 17.61 12.41 -4.38
C GLY A 120 16.33 12.61 -3.57
N GLU A 121 15.65 11.54 -3.18
CA GLU A 121 14.42 11.59 -2.37
C GLU A 121 14.74 11.42 -0.88
N ARG A 122 14.19 12.31 -0.04
CA ARG A 122 14.28 12.21 1.44
C ARG A 122 13.36 11.12 2.00
N ALA A 123 12.22 10.93 1.35
CA ALA A 123 11.25 9.90 1.68
C ALA A 123 11.51 8.65 0.83
N TYR A 124 12.23 7.68 1.40
CA TYR A 124 12.50 6.40 0.76
C TYR A 124 12.05 5.23 1.65
N GLN A 125 11.84 4.05 1.09
CA GLN A 125 11.48 2.89 1.92
C GLN A 125 12.68 2.27 2.60
N THR A 126 12.42 1.79 3.81
CA THR A 126 13.33 0.94 4.55
C THR A 126 12.78 -0.49 4.56
N MET A 127 13.68 -1.47 4.67
CA MET A 127 13.34 -2.91 4.75
C MET A 127 12.79 -3.29 6.14
N ALA A 128 11.95 -2.44 6.72
CA ALA A 128 11.19 -2.74 7.93
C ALA A 128 9.81 -3.26 7.51
N GLY A 129 9.64 -4.58 7.38
CA GLY A 129 8.35 -5.17 6.99
C GLY A 129 7.87 -4.73 5.61
N GLY A 130 6.56 -4.52 5.43
CA GLY A 130 5.90 -4.20 4.15
C GLY A 130 6.22 -2.83 3.54
N GLY A 131 7.49 -2.41 3.53
CA GLY A 131 7.97 -1.20 2.86
C GLY A 131 7.65 0.09 3.60
N HIS A 132 7.98 0.17 4.88
CA HIS A 132 7.74 1.40 5.66
C HIS A 132 8.67 2.54 5.20
N PRO A 133 8.16 3.77 5.07
CA PRO A 133 9.00 4.94 4.83
C PRO A 133 10.02 5.12 5.97
N VAL A 134 11.19 5.66 5.62
CA VAL A 134 12.21 6.07 6.60
C VAL A 134 11.59 7.01 7.65
N ASP A 135 11.98 6.79 8.91
CA ASP A 135 11.51 7.54 10.08
C ASP A 135 9.98 7.55 10.30
N GLY A 136 9.24 6.68 9.60
CA GLY A 136 7.78 6.59 9.72
C GLY A 136 7.01 7.69 8.97
N TYR A 137 7.64 8.40 8.02
CA TYR A 137 7.04 9.50 7.26
C TYR A 137 6.48 10.63 8.15
N PRO A 138 7.34 11.37 8.86
CA PRO A 138 6.93 12.55 9.63
C PRO A 138 6.18 13.53 8.72
N CYS A 139 4.94 13.86 9.09
CA CYS A 139 4.09 14.72 8.29
C CYS A 139 3.18 15.58 9.17
N ARG A 140 2.77 16.72 8.61
CA ARG A 140 1.70 17.57 9.13
C ARG A 140 0.45 17.35 8.31
N VAL A 141 -0.68 17.18 9.00
CA VAL A 141 -1.99 16.95 8.41
C VAL A 141 -2.91 18.09 8.80
N SER A 142 -3.57 18.70 7.82
CA SER A 142 -4.61 19.71 8.02
C SER A 142 -5.85 19.38 7.21
N VAL A 143 -7.03 19.79 7.68
CA VAL A 143 -8.27 19.68 6.90
C VAL A 143 -8.22 20.68 5.75
N ARG A 144 -8.59 20.23 4.56
CA ARG A 144 -8.64 21.02 3.34
C ARG A 144 -9.95 21.80 3.33
N ALA A 145 -9.84 23.13 3.23
CA ALA A 145 -10.99 24.05 3.18
C ALA A 145 -11.75 23.98 1.85
#